data_AF-A0A5D8Q8P0-F1
#
_entry.id   AF-A0A5D8Q8P0-F1
#
_cell.length_a   1.000
_cell.length_b   1.000
_cell.length_c   1.000
_cell.angle_alpha   90.00
_cell.angle_beta   90.00
_cell.angle_gamma   90.00
#
_symmetry.space_group_name_H-M   'P 1'
#
loop_
_entity.id
_entity.type
_entity.pdbx_description
1 polymer ?
#
loop_
_entity_poly.entity_id
_entity_poly.type
_entity_poly.pdbx_seq_one_letter_code
_entity_poly.pdbx_strand_id
1 'polypeptide(L)'
;MIEFYKTELLSSLSFLYGAMFKGKSDDDITDALSDIVLTAYLLGKRLGMDYSEIDAHVLDKIHLQIIEGHEAEVWYKDLSSLKTHITGRGEW
;
A
#
# COMPACT_ATOMS: atom_id res chain seq x y z
N MET A 1 15.52 -6.19 -14.43
CA MET A 1 14.37 -5.31 -14.18
C MET A 1 13.75 -5.52 -12.80
N ILE A 2 13.50 -6.76 -12.38
CA ILE A 2 13.01 -7.04 -11.01
C ILE A 2 13.94 -6.45 -9.93
N GLU A 3 15.26 -6.59 -10.09
CA GLU A 3 16.24 -6.01 -9.15
C GLU A 3 16.20 -4.48 -9.07
N PHE A 4 15.80 -3.81 -10.15
CA PHE A 4 15.59 -2.35 -10.13
C PHE A 4 14.42 -2.00 -9.21
N TYR A 5 13.27 -2.64 -9.39
CA TYR A 5 12.09 -2.40 -8.56
C TYR A 5 12.30 -2.77 -7.08
N LYS A 6 13.11 -3.79 -6.77
CA LYS A 6 13.51 -4.09 -5.40
C LYS A 6 14.32 -2.94 -4.77
N THR A 7 15.26 -2.39 -5.52
CA THR A 7 16.11 -1.27 -5.07
C THR A 7 15.30 0.01 -4.92
N GLU A 8 14.37 0.26 -5.85
CA GLU A 8 13.44 1.38 -5.82
C GLU A 8 12.54 1.30 -4.58
N LEU A 9 11.92 0.14 -4.31
CA LEU A 9 11.09 -0.07 -3.12
C LEU A 9 11.85 0.20 -1.82
N LEU A 10 13.10 -0.26 -1.73
CA LEU A 10 13.95 -0.01 -0.57
C LEU A 10 14.31 1.48 -0.44
N SER A 11 14.51 2.17 -1.55
CA SER A 11 14.81 3.60 -1.58
C SER A 11 13.61 4.43 -1.13
N SER A 12 12.40 4.11 -1.58
CA SER A 12 11.16 4.77 -1.14
C SER A 12 10.90 4.55 0.34
N LEU A 13 11.18 3.34 0.86
CA LEU A 13 11.09 3.07 2.31
C LEU A 13 12.11 3.88 3.13
N SER A 14 13.36 3.97 2.63
CA SER A 14 14.39 4.80 3.24
C SER A 14 13.99 6.28 3.27
N PHE A 15 13.43 6.76 2.17
CA PHE A 15 12.93 8.13 2.07
C PHE A 15 11.77 8.39 3.03
N LEU A 16 10.78 7.49 3.10
CA LEU A 16 9.65 7.59 4.03
C LEU A 16 10.14 7.75 5.48
N TYR A 17 11.02 6.86 5.95
CA TYR A 17 11.54 6.94 7.31
C TYR A 17 12.41 8.18 7.54
N GLY A 18 13.21 8.57 6.55
CA GLY A 18 13.97 9.82 6.60
C GLY A 18 13.07 11.06 6.68
N ALA A 19 11.95 11.06 5.97
CA ALA A 19 10.96 12.13 5.96
C ALA A 19 10.27 12.27 7.33
N MET A 20 9.79 11.15 7.88
CA MET A 20 9.19 11.09 9.21
C MET A 20 10.17 11.54 10.31
N PHE A 21 11.41 11.05 10.28
CA PHE A 21 12.42 11.40 11.27
C PHE A 21 12.77 12.90 11.24
N LYS A 22 12.81 13.50 10.05
CA LYS A 22 13.14 14.92 9.87
C LYS A 22 11.93 15.86 10.06
N GLY A 23 10.73 15.32 10.33
CA GLY A 23 9.51 16.12 10.41
C GLY A 23 9.19 16.84 9.10
N LYS A 24 9.35 16.15 7.97
CA LYS A 24 8.95 16.67 6.65
C LYS A 24 7.44 16.86 6.55
N SER A 25 6.99 17.54 5.49
CA SER A 25 5.56 17.77 5.23
C SER A 25 4.79 16.48 5.00
N ASP A 26 3.48 16.53 5.22
CA ASP A 26 2.56 15.44 4.90
C ASP A 26 2.61 15.07 3.40
N ASP A 27 2.89 16.05 2.52
CA ASP A 27 3.10 15.82 1.09
C ASP A 27 4.33 14.95 0.81
N ASP A 28 5.46 15.21 1.46
CA ASP A 28 6.68 14.39 1.33
C ASP A 28 6.42 12.95 1.80
N ILE A 29 5.64 12.78 2.87
CA ILE A 29 5.25 11.45 3.38
C ILE A 29 4.30 10.74 2.41
N THR A 30 3.32 11.47 1.87
CA THR A 30 2.31 10.93 0.95
C THR A 30 2.95 10.51 -0.38
N ASP A 31 3.92 11.27 -0.88
CA ASP A 31 4.70 10.94 -2.06
C ASP A 31 5.47 9.63 -1.85
N ALA A 32 6.17 9.50 -0.71
CA ALA A 32 6.90 8.27 -0.36
C ALA A 32 6.00 7.03 -0.28
N LEU A 33 4.81 7.17 0.32
CA LEU A 33 3.82 6.08 0.38
C LEU A 33 3.27 5.72 -1.00
N SER A 34 3.05 6.72 -1.85
CA SER A 34 2.57 6.54 -3.22
C SER A 34 3.59 5.79 -4.07
N ASP A 35 4.88 6.13 -3.94
CA ASP A 35 5.97 5.42 -4.58
C ASP A 35 6.02 3.95 -4.17
N ILE A 36 5.90 3.65 -2.87
CA ILE A 36 5.86 2.27 -2.37
C ILE A 36 4.73 1.47 -3.03
N VAL A 37 3.53 2.06 -3.08
CA VAL A 37 2.35 1.42 -3.69
C VAL A 37 2.57 1.20 -5.19
N LEU A 38 3.05 2.22 -5.91
CA LEU A 38 3.36 2.14 -7.35
C LEU A 38 4.39 1.04 -7.64
N THR A 39 5.52 1.04 -6.92
CA THR A 39 6.57 0.05 -7.11
C THR A 39 6.07 -1.37 -6.79
N ALA A 40 5.20 -1.55 -5.81
CA ALA A 40 4.58 -2.84 -5.50
C ALA A 40 3.76 -3.38 -6.69
N TYR A 41 2.90 -2.55 -7.30
CA TYR A 41 2.15 -2.94 -8.50
C TYR A 41 3.07 -3.28 -9.68
N LEU A 42 4.06 -2.43 -9.95
CA LEU A 42 5.00 -2.64 -11.05
C LEU A 42 5.80 -3.93 -10.87
N LEU A 43 6.27 -4.21 -9.65
CA LEU A 43 6.95 -5.44 -9.31
C LEU A 43 6.04 -6.65 -9.51
N GLY A 44 4.79 -6.59 -9.02
CA GLY A 44 3.81 -7.65 -9.22
C GLY A 44 3.55 -7.95 -10.69
N LYS A 45 3.43 -6.91 -11.53
CA LYS A 45 3.29 -7.09 -12.98
C LYS A 45 4.47 -7.78 -13.64
N ARG A 46 5.71 -7.50 -13.19
CA ARG A 46 6.90 -8.20 -13.70
C ARG A 46 7.00 -9.65 -13.25
N LEU A 47 6.32 -10.00 -12.16
CA LEU A 47 6.24 -11.36 -11.63
C LEU A 47 5.07 -12.16 -12.23
N GLY A 48 4.24 -11.53 -13.08
CA GLY A 48 3.17 -12.21 -13.81
C GLY A 48 1.76 -12.00 -13.24
N MET A 49 1.61 -11.20 -12.19
CA MET A 49 0.30 -10.85 -11.61
C MET A 49 -0.31 -9.66 -12.33
N ASP A 50 -1.63 -9.64 -12.47
CA ASP A 50 -2.34 -8.44 -12.89
C ASP A 50 -2.64 -7.51 -11.71
N TYR A 51 -2.84 -6.22 -11.97
CA TYR A 51 -3.11 -5.24 -10.92
C TYR A 51 -4.38 -5.57 -10.13
N SER A 52 -5.41 -6.07 -10.81
CA SER A 52 -6.66 -6.52 -10.19
C SER A 52 -6.47 -7.73 -9.28
N GLU A 53 -5.52 -8.62 -9.58
CA GLU A 53 -5.19 -9.76 -8.72
C GLU A 53 -4.55 -9.28 -7.42
N ILE A 54 -3.66 -8.28 -7.50
CA ILE A 54 -3.05 -7.65 -6.32
C ILE A 54 -4.13 -6.97 -5.47
N ASP A 55 -5.05 -6.23 -6.09
CA ASP A 55 -6.17 -5.57 -5.40
C ASP A 55 -7.08 -6.57 -4.69
N ALA A 56 -7.42 -7.68 -5.36
CA ALA A 56 -8.21 -8.75 -4.76
C ALA A 56 -7.51 -9.35 -3.54
N HIS A 57 -6.21 -9.63 -3.63
CA HIS A 57 -5.43 -10.14 -2.49
C HIS A 57 -5.30 -9.14 -1.35
N VAL A 58 -5.26 -7.83 -1.62
CA VAL A 58 -5.31 -6.80 -0.57
C VAL A 58 -6.67 -6.80 0.12
N LEU A 59 -7.77 -6.89 -0.64
CA LEU A 59 -9.12 -6.98 -0.07
C LEU A 59 -9.30 -8.22 0.81
N ASP A 60 -8.77 -9.38 0.39
CA ASP A 60 -8.80 -10.61 1.20
C ASP A 60 -8.06 -10.44 2.53
N LYS A 61 -6.86 -9.81 2.51
CA LYS A 61 -6.10 -9.49 3.72
C LYS A 61 -6.85 -8.55 4.65
N ILE A 62 -7.47 -7.51 4.09
CA ILE A 62 -8.30 -6.56 4.85
C ILE A 62 -9.46 -7.30 5.51
N HIS A 63 -10.15 -8.17 4.77
CA HIS A 63 -11.27 -8.95 5.31
C HIS A 63 -10.84 -9.86 6.46
N LEU A 64 -9.72 -10.57 6.29
CA LEU A 64 -9.16 -11.43 7.32
C LEU A 64 -8.82 -10.64 8.59
N GLN A 65 -8.10 -9.52 8.46
CA GLN A 65 -7.70 -8.69 9.59
C GLN A 65 -8.88 -8.05 10.32
N ILE A 66 -9.98 -7.75 9.63
CA ILE A 66 -11.23 -7.31 10.26
C ILE A 66 -11.82 -8.42 11.13
N ILE A 67 -11.87 -9.66 10.61
CA ILE A 67 -12.40 -10.83 11.35
C ILE A 67 -11.53 -11.11 12.59
N GLU A 68 -10.21 -11.01 12.44
CA GLU A 68 -9.24 -11.24 13.50
C GLU A 68 -9.22 -10.12 14.56
N GLY A 69 -9.93 -9.00 14.34
CA GLY A 69 -10.01 -7.90 15.29
C GLY A 69 -8.70 -7.11 15.38
N HIS A 70 -8.03 -6.88 14.25
CA HIS A 70 -6.81 -6.08 14.20
C HIS A 70 -7.02 -4.68 14.83
N GLU A 71 -6.01 -4.16 15.53
CA GLU A 71 -6.12 -2.91 16.30
C GLU A 71 -6.59 -1.73 15.44
N ALA A 72 -6.09 -1.62 14.20
CA ALA A 72 -6.52 -0.58 13.25
C ALA A 72 -8.03 -0.61 12.94
N GLU A 73 -8.65 -1.79 12.93
CA GLU A 73 -10.10 -1.91 12.79
C GLU A 73 -10.82 -1.62 14.12
N VAL A 74 -10.34 -2.18 15.24
CA VAL A 74 -11.00 -2.05 16.54
C VAL A 74 -10.98 -0.60 17.04
N TRP A 75 -9.85 0.11 16.86
CA TRP A 75 -9.67 1.46 17.37
C TRP A 75 -10.22 2.53 16.42
N TYR A 76 -10.09 2.34 15.11
CA TYR A 76 -10.31 3.43 14.14
C TYR A 76 -11.19 3.08 12.95
N LYS A 77 -11.56 1.80 12.76
CA LYS A 77 -12.25 1.34 11.53
C LYS A 77 -11.47 1.60 10.24
N ASP A 78 -10.13 1.70 10.33
CA ASP A 78 -9.28 2.03 9.19
C ASP A 78 -9.37 0.97 8.08
N LEU A 79 -9.45 -0.32 8.47
CA LEU A 79 -9.56 -1.43 7.53
C LEU A 79 -10.92 -1.41 6.79
N SER A 80 -12.01 -1.14 7.49
CA SER A 80 -13.33 -0.96 6.88
C SER A 80 -13.38 0.24 5.93
N SER A 81 -12.74 1.35 6.32
CA SER A 81 -12.58 2.54 5.46
C SER A 81 -11.77 2.23 4.21
N LEU A 82 -10.61 1.57 4.37
CA LEU A 82 -9.75 1.17 3.27
C LEU A 82 -10.43 0.18 2.32
N LYS A 83 -11.19 -0.79 2.85
CA LYS A 83 -12.02 -1.70 2.05
C LYS A 83 -12.94 -0.91 1.12
N THR A 84 -13.68 0.06 1.69
CA THR A 84 -14.63 0.89 0.94
C THR A 84 -13.93 1.68 -0.16
N HIS A 85 -12.77 2.28 0.16
CA HIS A 85 -11.96 3.01 -0.80
C HIS A 85 -11.51 2.15 -1.98
N ILE A 86 -11.01 0.93 -1.72
CA ILE A 86 -10.53 0.02 -2.78
C ILE A 86 -11.70 -0.48 -3.63
N THR A 87 -12.83 -0.87 -3.02
CA THR A 87 -13.99 -1.37 -3.78
C THR A 87 -14.60 -0.30 -4.68
N GLY A 88 -14.55 0.97 -4.28
CA GLY A 88 -15.07 2.09 -5.09
C GLY A 88 -14.24 2.43 -6.34
N ARG A 89 -13.04 1.85 -6.51
CA ARG A 89 -12.18 2.12 -7.69
C ARG A 89 -12.68 1.46 -8.97
N GLY A 90 -13.53 0.43 -8.88
CA GLY A 90 -14.07 -0.30 -10.04
C GLY A 90 -15.33 0.30 -10.66
N GLU A 91 -15.84 1.42 -10.15
CA GLU A 91 -17.10 2.05 -10.56
C GLU A 91 -16.94 3.19 -11.58
N TRP A 92 -15.75 3.37 -12.17
CA TRP A 92 -15.44 4.42 -13.17
C TRP A 92 -14.89 3.85 -14.48
#